data_AF-A0A426JYR9-F1
#
_entry.id   AF-A0A426JYR9-F1
#
_cell.length_a   1.000
_cell.length_b   1.000
_cell.length_c   1.000
_cell.angle_alpha   90.00
_cell.angle_beta   90.00
_cell.angle_gamma   90.00
#
_symmetry.space_group_name_H-M   'P 1'
#
loop_
_entity.id
_entity.type
_entity.pdbx_description
1 polymer ?
#
loop_
_entity_poly.entity_id
_entity_poly.type
_entity_poly.pdbx_seq_one_letter_code
_entity_poly.pdbx_strand_id
1 'polypeptide(L)'
;MRAMRKSRRPHEVVASAPPDRLVGALVDQLAATVGGHAAYCLPAADRPDDVEVVASSANCIHSGLERSSTREPVRGGRVLLVWGARRWGEEERTALRETAGWLAVTGDVDRMRSERDRAEERFRSLRADVTAARERLAHVRDLERRRLVRAITTSTLRDLDELRRRLRGVGERLAEDGEQERIAALGAVVDDMLETFRAVVRGVYPAMLPDKGPRFALEELAATLPHPVRFSGDLGRRVGWQVESGFYHAVAAVLNLLAGEGIHRDDDPAVEVEFARDEVLRARVRSTVGDLSAGDLRAALHQDAERIAVLGGAVECTVVDGTAVVSVRLADRTTSVTTSHGESSALFQRVSDLVKQGQHAAEAGPARARWDAIAARLVTPPRLAVVADADGPGPAEVDSASLLGVTVVFAGGPADLAVAEELLADDGPRGSVDAVLCRVAPTPEFRAALRRSPQRVELSETTCLDRLARRLVTWAPVIAARRALVSARALLPGLPVDHPLRWAVDRIAAEAHEITELDLLDELLSGETRVLRGVAEDAARLLGAEGADPRSRLGLEPEVNDEQVRVAAQRAACRWRAHAVRPTTSGRDASVCEVLVRTAEGLLSEGRNP
;
A
#
# COMPACT_ATOMS: atom_id res chain seq x y z
N MET A 1 47.25 -3.72 22.06
CA MET A 1 46.53 -4.71 21.22
C MET A 1 47.20 -6.09 21.09
N ARG A 2 48.31 -6.40 21.80
CA ARG A 2 48.82 -7.79 21.97
C ARG A 2 47.76 -8.77 22.57
N ALA A 3 46.66 -8.21 23.09
CA ALA A 3 45.47 -8.89 23.59
C ALA A 3 44.43 -9.30 22.51
N MET A 4 44.55 -8.90 21.24
CA MET A 4 43.59 -9.31 20.19
C MET A 4 43.78 -10.75 19.69
N ARG A 5 44.87 -11.41 20.09
CA ARG A 5 45.24 -12.75 19.59
C ARG A 5 44.45 -13.93 20.21
N LYS A 6 43.46 -13.70 21.09
CA LYS A 6 42.80 -14.81 21.81
C LYS A 6 41.28 -15.01 21.68
N SER A 7 40.51 -14.22 20.92
CA SER A 7 39.07 -14.58 20.79
C SER A 7 38.26 -14.13 19.57
N ARG A 8 38.81 -13.46 18.56
CA ARG A 8 38.00 -13.00 17.41
C ARG A 8 38.48 -13.58 16.10
N ARG A 9 37.54 -14.13 15.32
CA ARG A 9 37.82 -14.75 14.03
C ARG A 9 38.08 -13.66 12.97
N PRO A 10 38.86 -13.95 11.92
CA PRO A 10 39.23 -12.92 10.97
C PRO A 10 38.10 -12.16 10.30
N HIS A 11 37.02 -12.85 9.92
CA HIS A 11 35.85 -12.21 9.32
C HIS A 11 35.11 -11.27 10.28
N GLU A 12 35.14 -11.50 11.61
CA GLU A 12 34.46 -10.65 12.60
C GLU A 12 35.15 -9.29 12.76
N VAL A 13 36.47 -9.27 12.64
CA VAL A 13 37.27 -8.04 12.73
C VAL A 13 37.14 -7.22 11.44
N VAL A 14 37.17 -7.89 10.28
CA VAL A 14 36.99 -7.24 8.98
C VAL A 14 35.57 -6.69 8.79
N ALA A 15 34.56 -7.32 9.40
CA ALA A 15 33.18 -6.84 9.35
C ALA A 15 32.93 -5.58 10.22
N SER A 16 33.68 -5.39 11.31
CA SER A 16 33.39 -4.38 12.34
C SER A 16 34.26 -3.11 12.28
N ALA A 17 35.28 -3.07 11.42
CA ALA A 17 36.16 -1.91 11.26
C ALA A 17 36.20 -1.43 9.80
N PRO A 18 36.29 -0.11 9.55
CA PRO A 18 36.47 0.41 8.20
C PRO A 18 37.82 -0.08 7.62
N PRO A 19 37.85 -0.47 6.33
CA PRO A 19 39.02 -1.12 5.70
C PRO A 19 40.31 -0.31 5.86
N ASP A 20 40.24 1.00 5.65
CA ASP A 20 41.42 1.89 5.68
C ASP A 20 42.09 1.92 7.06
N ARG A 21 41.29 1.92 8.14
CA ARG A 21 41.81 1.87 9.50
C ARG A 21 42.41 0.51 9.84
N LEU A 22 41.82 -0.55 9.30
CA LEU A 22 42.28 -1.91 9.54
C LEU A 22 43.60 -2.18 8.80
N VAL A 23 43.72 -1.73 7.55
CA VAL A 23 44.95 -1.80 6.75
C VAL A 23 46.09 -1.07 7.47
N GLY A 24 45.88 0.18 7.90
CA GLY A 24 46.88 0.94 8.64
C GLY A 24 47.32 0.25 9.94
N ALA A 25 46.35 -0.23 10.73
CA ALA A 25 46.64 -0.92 11.99
C ALA A 25 47.40 -2.24 11.81
N LEU A 26 47.11 -3.00 10.75
CA LEU A 26 47.81 -4.24 10.41
C LEU A 26 49.27 -3.96 10.01
N VAL A 27 49.50 -2.91 9.23
CA VAL A 27 50.85 -2.49 8.79
C VAL A 27 51.68 -1.99 9.99
N ASP A 28 51.10 -1.16 10.87
CA ASP A 28 51.77 -0.69 12.08
C ASP A 28 52.11 -1.85 13.04
N GLN A 29 51.20 -2.81 13.19
CA GLN A 29 51.43 -3.99 14.02
C GLN A 29 52.56 -4.86 13.48
N LEU A 30 52.63 -5.05 12.16
CA LEU A 30 53.73 -5.79 11.53
C LEU A 30 55.06 -5.09 11.75
N ALA A 31 55.12 -3.77 11.53
CA ALA A 31 56.33 -2.98 11.77
C ALA A 31 56.81 -3.10 13.24
N ALA A 32 55.90 -3.02 14.20
CA ALA A 32 56.20 -3.20 15.62
C ALA A 32 56.69 -4.62 15.95
N THR A 33 56.15 -5.65 15.29
CA THR A 33 56.52 -7.06 15.51
C THR A 33 57.92 -7.36 14.97
N VAL A 34 58.25 -6.81 13.80
CA VAL A 34 59.56 -7.00 13.15
C VAL A 34 60.63 -6.05 13.73
N GLY A 35 60.21 -5.03 14.49
CA GLY A 35 61.09 -4.01 15.04
C GLY A 35 61.75 -3.13 13.97
N GLY A 36 61.06 -2.94 12.84
CA GLY A 36 61.51 -2.19 11.66
C GLY A 36 60.36 -1.39 11.04
N HIS A 37 60.29 -1.35 9.72
CA HIS A 37 59.24 -0.64 8.97
C HIS A 37 58.48 -1.59 8.05
N ALA A 38 57.20 -1.27 7.81
CA ALA A 38 56.35 -2.02 6.89
C ALA A 38 55.54 -1.08 5.99
N ALA A 39 55.28 -1.52 4.75
CA ALA A 39 54.43 -0.81 3.80
C ALA A 39 53.60 -1.79 2.96
N TYR A 40 52.34 -1.45 2.75
CA TYR A 40 51.42 -2.15 1.86
C TYR A 40 51.26 -1.35 0.57
N CYS A 41 51.56 -1.97 -0.56
CA CYS A 41 51.71 -1.27 -1.82
C CYS A 41 50.97 -1.95 -2.98
N LEU A 42 50.64 -1.15 -3.97
CA LEU A 42 50.24 -1.57 -5.32
C LEU A 42 51.47 -1.49 -6.24
N PRO A 43 51.79 -2.53 -7.04
CA PRO A 43 52.81 -2.40 -8.08
C PRO A 43 52.33 -1.40 -9.13
N ALA A 44 53.21 -0.48 -9.54
CA ALA A 44 52.91 0.48 -10.59
C ALA A 44 52.69 -0.24 -11.93
N ALA A 45 51.64 0.14 -12.67
CA ALA A 45 51.25 -0.53 -13.90
C ALA A 45 52.34 -0.49 -15.00
N ASP A 46 53.16 0.56 -15.01
CA ASP A 46 54.15 0.84 -16.07
C ASP A 46 55.60 0.45 -15.72
N ARG A 47 55.91 0.16 -14.45
CA ARG A 47 57.25 -0.25 -13.99
C ARG A 47 57.16 -1.24 -12.81
N PRO A 48 57.58 -2.51 -12.97
CA PRO A 48 57.42 -3.54 -11.94
C PRO A 48 58.25 -3.33 -10.67
N ASP A 49 59.23 -2.42 -10.68
CA ASP A 49 60.02 -2.06 -9.50
C ASP A 49 59.47 -0.84 -8.74
N ASP A 50 58.60 -0.05 -9.36
CA ASP A 50 57.93 1.08 -8.71
C ASP A 50 56.67 0.59 -7.99
N VAL A 51 56.49 1.01 -6.74
CA VAL A 51 55.37 0.62 -5.88
C VAL A 51 54.67 1.85 -5.33
N GLU A 52 53.36 1.92 -5.53
CA GLU A 52 52.51 2.96 -4.94
C GLU A 52 52.10 2.54 -3.52
N VAL A 53 52.40 3.38 -2.54
CA VAL A 53 52.14 3.08 -1.13
C VAL A 53 50.67 3.34 -0.81
N VAL A 54 49.95 2.28 -0.46
CA VAL A 54 48.55 2.34 0.01
C VAL A 54 48.51 2.67 1.50
N ALA A 55 49.42 2.07 2.29
CA ALA A 55 49.59 2.36 3.71
C ALA A 55 51.02 2.05 4.16
N SER A 56 51.54 2.79 5.14
CA SER A 56 52.88 2.58 5.69
C SER A 56 52.90 2.79 7.19
N SER A 57 53.82 2.13 7.88
CA SER A 57 54.06 2.34 9.30
C SER A 57 54.55 3.76 9.58
N ALA A 58 54.24 4.32 10.75
CA ALA A 58 54.70 5.64 11.16
C ALA A 58 56.24 5.84 11.01
N ASN A 59 56.65 7.04 10.59
CA ASN A 59 58.06 7.43 10.32
C ASN A 59 58.76 6.67 9.17
N CYS A 60 58.00 6.12 8.23
CA CYS A 60 58.54 5.55 7.00
C CYS A 60 59.11 6.65 6.09
N ILE A 61 60.43 6.64 5.83
CA ILE A 61 61.05 7.52 4.84
C ILE A 61 60.96 6.82 3.47
N HIS A 62 60.19 7.39 2.53
CA HIS A 62 59.91 6.80 1.20
C HIS A 62 61.15 6.67 0.28
N SER A 63 62.33 7.14 0.70
CA SER A 63 63.52 7.31 -0.17
C SER A 63 64.46 6.10 -0.23
N GLY A 64 64.00 4.87 0.07
CA GLY A 64 64.88 3.71 0.21
C GLY A 64 64.25 2.33 -0.01
N LEU A 65 63.22 2.24 -0.85
CA LEU A 65 62.48 0.99 -1.12
C LEU A 65 63.29 -0.12 -1.83
N GLU A 66 64.53 0.15 -2.29
CA GLU A 66 65.13 -0.63 -3.38
C GLU A 66 66.29 -1.61 -3.03
N ARG A 67 66.87 -1.67 -1.82
CA ARG A 67 68.10 -2.50 -1.64
C ARG A 67 68.13 -3.55 -0.52
N SER A 68 67.18 -3.57 0.41
CA SER A 68 67.16 -4.61 1.47
C SER A 68 65.77 -4.83 2.09
N SER A 69 64.72 -4.90 1.28
CA SER A 69 63.36 -5.20 1.75
C SER A 69 62.97 -6.65 1.49
N THR A 70 62.30 -7.29 2.44
CA THR A 70 61.57 -8.54 2.17
C THR A 70 60.21 -8.20 1.57
N ARG A 71 59.83 -8.93 0.52
CA ARG A 71 58.58 -8.78 -0.22
C ARG A 71 57.71 -10.02 -0.01
N GLU A 72 56.47 -9.81 0.42
CA GLU A 72 55.45 -10.87 0.50
C GLU A 72 54.28 -10.51 -0.44
N PRO A 73 53.90 -11.40 -1.37
CA PRO A 73 52.78 -11.15 -2.26
C PRO A 73 51.45 -11.20 -1.50
N VAL A 74 50.58 -10.24 -1.78
CA VAL A 74 49.19 -10.20 -1.30
C VAL A 74 48.26 -10.47 -2.47
N ARG A 75 47.22 -11.26 -2.23
CA ARG A 75 46.20 -11.59 -3.24
C ARG A 75 45.57 -10.31 -3.81
N GLY A 76 45.29 -10.29 -5.10
CA GLY A 76 44.85 -9.09 -5.82
C GLY A 76 45.99 -8.22 -6.38
N GLY A 77 47.19 -8.79 -6.52
CA GLY A 77 48.33 -8.13 -7.16
C GLY A 77 49.03 -7.10 -6.28
N ARG A 78 48.77 -7.09 -4.98
CA ARG A 78 49.38 -6.15 -4.02
C ARG A 78 50.60 -6.78 -3.36
N VAL A 79 51.47 -5.97 -2.76
CA VAL A 79 52.70 -6.45 -2.11
C VAL A 79 52.83 -5.83 -0.73
N LEU A 80 53.26 -6.64 0.24
CA LEU A 80 53.61 -6.22 1.57
C LEU A 80 55.13 -6.22 1.71
N LEU A 81 55.69 -5.07 2.07
CA LEU A 81 57.12 -4.81 2.15
C LEU A 81 57.54 -4.61 3.59
N VAL A 82 58.67 -5.19 3.98
CA VAL A 82 59.27 -5.00 5.30
C VAL A 82 60.78 -4.78 5.19
N TRP A 83 61.33 -3.80 5.90
CA TRP A 83 62.76 -3.49 5.92
C TRP A 83 63.20 -2.94 7.29
N GLY A 84 64.52 -2.84 7.49
CA GLY A 84 65.10 -2.33 8.74
C GLY A 84 64.81 -3.21 9.97
N ALA A 85 64.51 -4.49 9.74
CA ALA A 85 64.20 -5.45 10.79
C ALA A 85 65.39 -5.63 11.74
N ARG A 86 65.15 -5.52 13.06
CA ARG A 86 66.20 -5.75 14.09
C ARG A 86 66.60 -7.22 14.18
N ARG A 87 65.69 -8.13 13.85
CA ARG A 87 65.87 -9.59 13.83
C ARG A 87 65.02 -10.18 12.70
N TRP A 88 65.48 -11.30 12.12
CA TRP A 88 64.80 -11.96 11.02
C TRP A 88 64.76 -13.48 11.19
N GLY A 89 63.80 -13.94 11.98
CA GLY A 89 63.55 -15.35 12.31
C GLY A 89 62.20 -15.87 11.81
N GLU A 90 61.81 -17.05 12.30
CA GLU A 90 60.56 -17.71 11.89
C GLU A 90 59.32 -16.98 12.41
N GLU A 91 59.43 -16.29 13.55
CA GLU A 91 58.34 -15.49 14.13
C GLU A 91 57.98 -14.30 13.23
N GLU A 92 58.99 -13.57 12.74
CA GLU A 92 58.79 -12.43 11.83
C GLU A 92 58.25 -12.86 10.46
N ARG A 93 58.75 -13.97 9.90
CA ARG A 93 58.24 -14.54 8.65
C ARG A 93 56.79 -15.01 8.78
N THR A 94 56.40 -15.52 9.95
CA THR A 94 55.02 -15.93 10.23
C THR A 94 54.11 -14.72 10.37
N ALA A 95 54.54 -13.69 11.08
CA ALA A 95 53.79 -12.43 11.21
C ALA A 95 53.58 -11.75 9.86
N LEU A 96 54.59 -11.76 8.98
CA LEU A 96 54.50 -11.23 7.61
C LEU A 96 53.42 -11.97 6.79
N ARG A 97 53.47 -13.31 6.75
CA ARG A 97 52.49 -14.15 6.03
C ARG A 97 51.08 -14.02 6.58
N GLU A 98 50.92 -14.01 7.92
CA GLU A 98 49.61 -13.78 8.55
C GLU A 98 49.05 -12.42 8.13
N THR A 99 49.85 -11.35 8.24
CA THR A 99 49.42 -9.99 7.89
C THR A 99 49.05 -9.87 6.41
N ALA A 100 49.81 -10.49 5.51
CA ALA A 100 49.48 -10.58 4.08
C ALA A 100 48.14 -11.30 3.85
N GLY A 101 47.87 -12.39 4.58
CA GLY A 101 46.57 -13.09 4.56
C GLY A 101 45.41 -12.22 5.04
N TRP A 102 45.60 -11.45 6.11
CA TRP A 102 44.59 -10.50 6.61
C TRP A 102 44.31 -9.39 5.61
N LEU A 103 45.34 -8.81 5.00
CA LEU A 103 45.20 -7.76 4.00
C LEU A 103 44.47 -8.27 2.74
N ALA A 104 44.72 -9.52 2.33
CA ALA A 104 43.97 -10.15 1.23
C ALA A 104 42.47 -10.25 1.54
N VAL A 105 42.10 -10.74 2.73
CA VAL A 105 40.69 -10.87 3.14
C VAL A 105 40.01 -9.50 3.21
N THR A 106 40.70 -8.46 3.70
CA THR A 106 40.14 -7.10 3.71
C THR A 106 39.87 -6.56 2.31
N GLY A 107 40.77 -6.83 1.36
CA GLY A 107 40.59 -6.43 -0.04
C GLY A 107 39.44 -7.18 -0.72
N ASP A 108 39.26 -8.46 -0.43
CA ASP A 108 38.16 -9.26 -0.99
C ASP A 108 36.79 -8.79 -0.48
N VAL A 109 36.67 -8.47 0.82
CA VAL A 109 35.42 -7.96 1.39
C VAL A 109 35.05 -6.59 0.82
N ASP A 110 36.02 -5.68 0.67
CA ASP A 110 35.80 -4.36 0.09
C ASP A 110 35.36 -4.43 -1.39
N ARG A 111 35.97 -5.35 -2.14
CA ARG A 111 35.56 -5.66 -3.52
C ARG A 111 34.14 -6.20 -3.58
N MET A 112 33.78 -7.17 -2.74
CA MET A 112 32.43 -7.73 -2.70
C MET A 112 31.38 -6.69 -2.32
N ARG A 113 31.67 -5.78 -1.38
CA ARG A 113 30.80 -4.64 -1.03
C ARG A 113 30.58 -3.73 -2.23
N SER A 114 31.66 -3.35 -2.90
CA SER A 114 31.60 -2.50 -4.10
C SER A 114 30.86 -3.17 -5.26
N GLU A 115 30.99 -4.48 -5.44
CA GLU A 115 30.24 -5.25 -6.44
C GLU A 115 28.74 -5.30 -6.11
N ARG A 116 28.40 -5.50 -4.84
CA ARG A 116 27.02 -5.47 -4.33
C ARG A 116 26.38 -4.10 -4.54
N ASP A 117 27.04 -3.02 -4.15
CA ASP A 117 26.48 -1.67 -4.25
C ASP A 117 26.21 -1.30 -5.71
N ARG A 118 27.12 -1.67 -6.63
CA ARG A 118 26.90 -1.53 -8.08
C ARG A 118 25.75 -2.39 -8.59
N ALA A 119 25.58 -3.61 -8.07
CA ALA A 119 24.47 -4.48 -8.44
C ALA A 119 23.13 -3.91 -7.98
N GLU A 120 23.09 -3.34 -6.78
CA GLU A 120 21.89 -2.72 -6.21
C GLU A 120 21.47 -1.48 -7.00
N GLU A 121 22.42 -0.64 -7.39
CA GLU A 121 22.17 0.53 -8.23
C GLU A 121 21.65 0.14 -9.62
N ARG A 122 22.24 -0.90 -10.24
CA ARG A 122 21.72 -1.48 -11.49
C ARG A 122 20.29 -1.99 -11.31
N PHE A 123 20.01 -2.70 -10.22
CA PHE A 123 18.68 -3.23 -9.93
C PHE A 123 17.64 -2.10 -9.76
N ARG A 124 18.00 -1.02 -9.04
CA ARG A 124 17.15 0.18 -8.92
C ARG A 124 16.85 0.80 -10.29
N SER A 125 17.86 0.94 -11.14
CA SER A 125 17.68 1.45 -12.51
C SER A 125 16.76 0.55 -13.34
N LEU A 126 17.03 -0.75 -13.41
CA LEU A 126 16.21 -1.70 -14.17
C LEU A 126 14.75 -1.71 -13.69
N ARG A 127 14.53 -1.59 -12.38
CA ARG A 127 13.18 -1.53 -11.82
C ARG A 127 12.45 -0.25 -12.24
N ALA A 128 13.13 0.91 -12.21
CA ALA A 128 12.57 2.16 -12.71
C ALA A 128 12.22 2.04 -14.21
N ASP A 129 13.11 1.42 -15.01
CA ASP A 129 12.88 1.19 -16.43
C ASP A 129 11.67 0.27 -16.69
N VAL A 130 11.52 -0.79 -15.89
CA VAL A 130 10.35 -1.70 -15.98
C VAL A 130 9.06 -0.98 -15.61
N THR A 131 9.05 -0.17 -14.53
CA THR A 131 7.87 0.62 -14.16
C THR A 131 7.50 1.61 -15.26
N ALA A 132 8.47 2.38 -15.76
CA ALA A 132 8.26 3.32 -16.86
C ALA A 132 7.85 2.62 -18.17
N ALA A 133 8.36 1.41 -18.44
CA ALA A 133 7.94 0.61 -19.59
C ALA A 133 6.50 0.09 -19.43
N ARG A 134 6.09 -0.31 -18.23
CA ARG A 134 4.71 -0.73 -17.93
C ARG A 134 3.72 0.43 -18.04
N GLU A 135 4.06 1.61 -17.54
CA GLU A 135 3.26 2.82 -17.71
C GLU A 135 3.10 3.19 -19.19
N ARG A 136 4.20 3.16 -19.95
CA ARG A 136 4.16 3.36 -21.41
C ARG A 136 3.31 2.31 -22.11
N LEU A 137 3.44 1.03 -21.74
CA LEU A 137 2.64 -0.04 -22.33
C LEU A 137 1.15 0.12 -22.01
N ALA A 138 0.80 0.49 -20.78
CA ALA A 138 -0.58 0.77 -20.38
C ALA A 138 -1.15 1.94 -21.20
N HIS A 139 -0.39 3.03 -21.33
CA HIS A 139 -0.77 4.17 -22.14
C HIS A 139 -0.95 3.81 -23.63
N VAL A 140 -0.02 3.03 -24.20
CA VAL A 140 -0.11 2.55 -25.59
C VAL A 140 -1.30 1.60 -25.78
N ARG A 141 -1.57 0.70 -24.83
CA ARG A 141 -2.74 -0.18 -24.86
C ARG A 141 -4.04 0.61 -24.80
N ASP A 142 -4.10 1.66 -23.99
CA ASP A 142 -5.27 2.54 -23.93
C ASP A 142 -5.47 3.30 -25.23
N LEU A 143 -4.39 3.82 -25.83
CA LEU A 143 -4.43 4.48 -27.14
C LEU A 143 -4.87 3.51 -28.25
N GLU A 144 -4.34 2.29 -28.29
CA GLU A 144 -4.72 1.29 -29.28
C GLU A 144 -6.14 0.78 -29.07
N ARG A 145 -6.59 0.61 -27.83
CA ARG A 145 -8.00 0.30 -27.54
C ARG A 145 -8.91 1.41 -28.04
N ARG A 146 -8.57 2.69 -27.80
CA ARG A 146 -9.32 3.84 -28.32
C ARG A 146 -9.36 3.86 -29.85
N ARG A 147 -8.21 3.58 -30.49
CA ARG A 147 -8.10 3.50 -31.95
C ARG A 147 -8.94 2.37 -32.53
N LEU A 148 -8.87 1.17 -31.95
CA LEU A 148 -9.64 0.00 -32.37
C LEU A 148 -11.13 0.25 -32.23
N VAL A 149 -11.59 0.79 -31.10
CA VAL A 149 -13.01 1.14 -30.91
C VAL A 149 -13.44 2.16 -31.96
N ARG A 150 -12.68 3.25 -32.15
CA ARG A 150 -12.99 4.26 -33.18
C ARG A 150 -13.04 3.65 -34.58
N ALA A 151 -12.10 2.77 -34.91
CA ALA A 151 -12.04 2.09 -36.20
C ALA A 151 -13.26 1.19 -36.40
N ILE A 152 -13.59 0.35 -35.41
CA ILE A 152 -14.75 -0.55 -35.41
C ILE A 152 -16.03 0.27 -35.56
N THR A 153 -16.27 1.27 -34.71
CA THR A 153 -17.48 2.10 -34.77
C THR A 153 -17.62 2.83 -36.10
N THR A 154 -16.51 3.36 -36.64
CA THR A 154 -16.57 4.12 -37.91
C THR A 154 -16.80 3.19 -39.11
N SER A 155 -16.21 1.99 -39.13
CA SER A 155 -16.40 1.04 -40.23
C SER A 155 -17.77 0.36 -40.15
N THR A 156 -18.18 -0.14 -38.99
CA THR A 156 -19.46 -0.84 -38.84
C THR A 156 -20.66 0.07 -39.08
N LEU A 157 -20.64 1.31 -38.58
CA LEU A 157 -21.72 2.26 -38.84
C LEU A 157 -21.80 2.65 -40.33
N ARG A 158 -20.66 2.72 -41.03
CA ARG A 158 -20.62 3.00 -42.46
C ARG A 158 -21.17 1.83 -43.28
N ASP A 159 -20.79 0.60 -42.95
CA ASP A 159 -21.24 -0.61 -43.65
C ASP A 159 -22.74 -0.85 -43.45
N LEU A 160 -23.25 -0.60 -42.24
CA LEU A 160 -24.68 -0.69 -41.93
C LEU A 160 -25.49 0.41 -42.61
N ASP A 161 -24.98 1.64 -42.71
CA ASP A 161 -25.66 2.73 -43.44
C ASP A 161 -25.65 2.51 -44.96
N GLU A 162 -24.61 1.90 -45.51
CA GLU A 162 -24.56 1.43 -46.90
C GLU A 162 -25.58 0.32 -47.18
N LEU A 163 -25.69 -0.67 -46.27
CA LEU A 163 -26.72 -1.71 -46.34
C LEU A 163 -28.13 -1.10 -46.33
N ARG A 164 -28.37 -0.13 -45.44
CA ARG A 164 -29.62 0.61 -45.36
C ARG A 164 -29.97 1.32 -46.66
N ARG A 165 -29.01 2.04 -47.26
CA ARG A 165 -29.21 2.73 -48.54
C ARG A 165 -29.54 1.76 -49.68
N ARG A 166 -28.92 0.58 -49.71
CA ARG A 166 -29.21 -0.45 -50.71
C ARG A 166 -30.61 -1.04 -50.53
N LEU A 167 -31.02 -1.35 -49.30
CA LEU A 167 -32.36 -1.87 -49.01
C LEU A 167 -33.45 -0.87 -49.41
N ARG A 168 -33.29 0.41 -49.06
CA ARG A 168 -34.24 1.47 -49.46
C ARG A 168 -34.32 1.61 -50.99
N GLY A 169 -33.18 1.60 -51.67
CA GLY A 169 -33.14 1.70 -53.13
C GLY A 169 -33.71 0.49 -53.87
N VAL A 170 -33.77 -0.70 -53.26
CA VAL A 170 -34.46 -1.88 -53.82
C VAL A 170 -35.96 -1.77 -53.59
N GLY A 171 -36.38 -1.33 -52.41
CA GLY A 171 -37.80 -1.08 -52.10
C GLY A 171 -38.44 -0.05 -53.03
N GLU A 172 -37.72 1.00 -53.41
CA GLU A 172 -38.21 2.03 -54.36
C GLU A 172 -38.34 1.54 -55.81
N ARG A 173 -37.67 0.43 -56.18
CA ARG A 173 -37.60 -0.09 -57.57
C ARG A 173 -38.57 -1.23 -57.85
N LEU A 174 -39.21 -1.79 -56.83
CA LEU A 174 -40.19 -2.85 -56.97
C LEU A 174 -41.60 -2.26 -57.09
N ALA A 175 -42.45 -2.94 -57.87
CA ALA A 175 -43.76 -2.45 -58.31
C ALA A 175 -44.93 -3.27 -57.73
N GLU A 176 -44.67 -4.28 -56.91
CA GLU A 176 -45.68 -5.11 -56.27
C GLU A 176 -45.74 -4.84 -54.76
N ASP A 177 -46.92 -4.44 -54.28
CA ASP A 177 -47.16 -3.96 -52.91
C ASP A 177 -46.63 -4.91 -51.81
N GLY A 178 -46.63 -6.23 -52.06
CA GLY A 178 -46.19 -7.24 -51.09
C GLY A 178 -44.66 -7.35 -50.89
N GLU A 179 -43.85 -6.97 -51.88
CA GLU A 179 -42.38 -6.95 -51.74
C GLU A 179 -41.87 -5.65 -51.11
N GLN A 180 -42.55 -4.52 -51.38
CA GLN A 180 -42.31 -3.23 -50.72
C GLN A 180 -42.43 -3.35 -49.20
N GLU A 181 -43.51 -3.98 -48.73
CA GLU A 181 -43.82 -4.11 -47.30
C GLU A 181 -42.79 -4.97 -46.57
N ARG A 182 -42.32 -6.06 -47.20
CA ARG A 182 -41.25 -6.91 -46.65
C ARG A 182 -39.91 -6.19 -46.59
N ILE A 183 -39.58 -5.37 -47.58
CA ILE A 183 -38.33 -4.58 -47.58
C ILE A 183 -38.39 -3.43 -46.57
N ALA A 184 -39.56 -2.80 -46.40
CA ALA A 184 -39.77 -1.81 -45.36
C ALA A 184 -39.62 -2.41 -43.96
N ALA A 185 -40.18 -3.60 -43.73
CA ALA A 185 -39.99 -4.35 -42.48
C ALA A 185 -38.52 -4.72 -42.23
N LEU A 186 -37.78 -5.15 -43.26
CA LEU A 186 -36.34 -5.42 -43.15
C LEU A 186 -35.54 -4.15 -42.83
N GLY A 187 -35.91 -3.02 -43.43
CA GLY A 187 -35.32 -1.71 -43.16
C GLY A 187 -35.51 -1.27 -41.71
N ALA A 188 -36.71 -1.46 -41.15
CA ALA A 188 -37.00 -1.17 -39.75
C ALA A 188 -36.15 -2.01 -38.77
N VAL A 189 -35.93 -3.30 -39.08
CA VAL A 189 -35.05 -4.17 -38.28
C VAL A 189 -33.60 -3.69 -38.31
N VAL A 190 -33.10 -3.24 -39.47
CA VAL A 190 -31.74 -2.68 -39.58
C VAL A 190 -31.61 -1.36 -38.82
N ASP A 191 -32.64 -0.50 -38.84
CA ASP A 191 -32.67 0.75 -38.09
C ASP A 191 -32.66 0.48 -36.57
N ASP A 192 -33.40 -0.53 -36.09
CA ASP A 192 -33.41 -0.97 -34.69
C ASP A 192 -32.06 -1.57 -34.25
N MET A 193 -31.44 -2.41 -35.08
CA MET A 193 -30.09 -2.94 -34.82
C MET A 193 -29.03 -1.83 -34.81
N LEU A 194 -29.17 -0.80 -35.64
CA LEU A 194 -28.28 0.37 -35.64
C LEU A 194 -28.42 1.18 -34.36
N GLU A 195 -29.65 1.41 -33.89
CA GLU A 195 -29.87 2.17 -32.66
C GLU A 195 -29.44 1.37 -31.43
N THR A 196 -29.70 0.06 -31.41
CA THR A 196 -29.19 -0.86 -30.39
C THR A 196 -27.66 -0.89 -30.38
N PHE A 197 -27.00 -0.99 -31.53
CA PHE A 197 -25.54 -0.95 -31.62
C PHE A 197 -24.99 0.40 -31.13
N ARG A 198 -25.63 1.52 -31.46
CA ARG A 198 -25.25 2.84 -30.96
C ARG A 198 -25.43 2.95 -29.45
N ALA A 199 -26.55 2.45 -28.91
CA ALA A 199 -26.81 2.43 -27.47
C ALA A 199 -25.78 1.57 -26.71
N VAL A 200 -25.45 0.38 -27.22
CA VAL A 200 -24.44 -0.52 -26.66
C VAL A 200 -23.03 0.12 -26.72
N VAL A 201 -22.66 0.73 -27.84
CA VAL A 201 -21.35 1.41 -27.97
C VAL A 201 -21.26 2.64 -27.05
N ARG A 202 -22.35 3.42 -26.90
CA ARG A 202 -22.42 4.57 -25.98
C ARG A 202 -22.38 4.15 -24.51
N GLY A 203 -22.99 3.02 -24.15
CA GLY A 203 -22.94 2.43 -22.82
C GLY A 203 -21.55 1.88 -22.43
N VAL A 204 -20.76 1.43 -23.42
CA VAL A 204 -19.41 0.88 -23.22
C VAL A 204 -18.31 1.95 -23.32
N TYR A 205 -18.51 3.05 -24.07
CA TYR A 205 -17.56 4.17 -24.14
C TYR A 205 -18.26 5.51 -24.43
N PRO A 206 -18.41 6.41 -23.44
CA PRO A 206 -18.92 7.76 -23.69
C PRO A 206 -17.89 8.55 -24.50
N ALA A 207 -18.17 8.76 -25.79
CA ALA A 207 -17.22 9.34 -26.75
C ALA A 207 -16.74 10.75 -26.36
N MET A 208 -17.59 11.53 -25.68
CA MET A 208 -17.30 12.91 -25.28
C MET A 208 -16.66 13.03 -23.89
N LEU A 209 -16.65 11.97 -23.08
CA LEU A 209 -16.09 12.01 -21.72
C LEU A 209 -14.59 12.37 -21.70
N PRO A 210 -13.71 11.79 -22.56
CA PRO A 210 -12.28 12.11 -22.52
C PRO A 210 -11.99 13.58 -22.85
N ASP A 211 -12.76 14.18 -23.76
CA ASP A 211 -12.46 15.49 -24.31
C ASP A 211 -13.25 16.62 -23.62
N LYS A 212 -14.48 16.35 -23.17
CA LYS A 212 -15.43 17.35 -22.65
C LYS A 212 -15.83 17.12 -21.19
N GLY A 213 -15.46 15.99 -20.59
CA GLY A 213 -15.70 15.68 -19.19
C GLY A 213 -17.12 15.16 -18.90
N PRO A 214 -17.39 14.78 -17.64
CA PRO A 214 -18.56 13.99 -17.26
C PRO A 214 -19.89 14.73 -17.46
N ARG A 215 -19.95 16.03 -17.16
CA ARG A 215 -21.17 16.83 -17.38
C ARG A 215 -21.65 16.76 -18.83
N PHE A 216 -20.77 17.06 -19.78
CA PHE A 216 -21.14 17.10 -21.18
C PHE A 216 -21.55 15.72 -21.71
N ALA A 217 -20.85 14.66 -21.27
CA ALA A 217 -21.22 13.29 -21.61
C ALA A 217 -22.59 12.89 -21.04
N LEU A 218 -22.95 13.37 -19.85
CA LEU A 218 -24.27 13.14 -19.25
C LEU A 218 -25.37 13.94 -19.93
N GLU A 219 -25.09 15.17 -20.37
CA GLU A 219 -26.01 15.98 -21.19
C GLU A 219 -26.31 15.28 -22.53
N GLU A 220 -25.30 14.68 -23.16
CA GLU A 220 -25.47 13.89 -24.39
C GLU A 220 -26.31 12.62 -24.14
N LEU A 221 -26.06 11.90 -23.04
CA LEU A 221 -26.89 10.76 -22.64
C LEU A 221 -28.33 11.17 -22.39
N ALA A 222 -28.55 12.26 -21.64
CA ALA A 222 -29.88 12.77 -21.31
C ALA A 222 -30.72 13.10 -22.55
N ALA A 223 -30.09 13.57 -23.63
CA ALA A 223 -30.79 13.85 -24.89
C ALA A 223 -31.38 12.59 -25.57
N THR A 224 -30.96 11.39 -25.14
CA THR A 224 -31.48 10.10 -25.63
C THR A 224 -32.54 9.47 -24.73
N LEU A 225 -32.78 10.05 -23.54
CA LEU A 225 -33.72 9.49 -22.57
C LEU A 225 -35.15 9.98 -22.87
N PRO A 226 -36.16 9.14 -22.64
CA PRO A 226 -37.56 9.48 -22.94
C PRO A 226 -38.08 10.63 -22.08
N HIS A 227 -37.57 10.82 -20.86
CA HIS A 227 -37.97 11.91 -19.99
C HIS A 227 -36.91 13.03 -19.96
N PRO A 228 -37.32 14.32 -20.01
CA PRO A 228 -36.40 15.44 -20.05
C PRO A 228 -35.58 15.55 -18.76
N VAL A 229 -34.28 15.83 -18.89
CA VAL A 229 -33.34 16.03 -17.78
C VAL A 229 -32.83 17.48 -17.80
N ARG A 230 -32.85 18.16 -16.67
CA ARG A 230 -32.32 19.51 -16.49
C ARG A 230 -31.07 19.48 -15.62
N PHE A 231 -29.98 20.07 -16.09
CA PHE A 231 -28.71 20.14 -15.37
C PHE A 231 -28.47 21.54 -14.80
N SER A 232 -28.04 21.62 -13.55
CA SER A 232 -27.62 22.84 -12.85
C SER A 232 -26.30 22.60 -12.10
N GLY A 233 -25.69 23.68 -11.59
CA GLY A 233 -24.42 23.61 -10.85
C GLY A 233 -23.18 23.38 -11.75
N ASP A 234 -22.02 23.05 -11.17
CA ASP A 234 -20.76 22.80 -11.91
C ASP A 234 -19.84 21.80 -11.18
N LEU A 235 -19.04 21.04 -11.94
CA LEU A 235 -18.04 20.08 -11.45
C LEU A 235 -16.62 20.67 -11.42
N GLY A 236 -16.43 21.89 -11.93
CA GLY A 236 -15.16 22.60 -11.94
C GLY A 236 -14.12 21.98 -12.87
N ARG A 237 -12.83 22.03 -12.48
CA ARG A 237 -11.71 21.54 -13.31
C ARG A 237 -11.75 20.02 -13.54
N ARG A 238 -11.24 19.58 -14.70
CA ARG A 238 -11.08 18.16 -15.08
C ARG A 238 -10.26 17.39 -14.05
N VAL A 239 -10.63 16.13 -13.83
CA VAL A 239 -9.95 15.19 -12.92
C VAL A 239 -9.47 13.95 -13.68
N GLY A 240 -8.76 13.03 -13.01
CA GLY A 240 -8.22 11.84 -13.64
C GLY A 240 -9.32 10.99 -14.32
N TRP A 241 -9.00 10.39 -15.47
CA TRP A 241 -9.95 9.62 -16.28
C TRP A 241 -10.73 8.57 -15.48
N GLN A 242 -10.07 7.87 -14.55
CA GLN A 242 -10.71 6.87 -13.69
C GLN A 242 -11.82 7.46 -12.83
N VAL A 243 -11.61 8.67 -12.28
CA VAL A 243 -12.60 9.38 -11.46
C VAL A 243 -13.74 9.90 -12.34
N GLU A 244 -13.43 10.51 -13.48
CA GLU A 244 -14.45 11.01 -14.42
C GLU A 244 -15.33 9.90 -14.99
N SER A 245 -14.75 8.74 -15.32
CA SER A 245 -15.46 7.57 -15.83
C SER A 245 -16.32 6.92 -14.75
N GLY A 246 -15.78 6.73 -13.54
CA GLY A 246 -16.54 6.19 -12.42
C GLY A 246 -17.74 7.07 -12.07
N PHE A 247 -17.52 8.38 -11.99
CA PHE A 247 -18.59 9.35 -11.73
C PHE A 247 -19.63 9.37 -12.85
N TYR A 248 -19.20 9.39 -14.12
CA TYR A 248 -20.10 9.32 -15.27
C TYR A 248 -20.99 8.08 -15.22
N HIS A 249 -20.42 6.89 -15.03
CA HIS A 249 -21.20 5.65 -15.05
C HIS A 249 -22.20 5.57 -13.91
N ALA A 250 -21.82 6.02 -12.71
CA ALA A 250 -22.74 6.04 -11.58
C ALA A 250 -23.92 7.00 -11.82
N VAL A 251 -23.67 8.22 -12.31
CA VAL A 251 -24.76 9.17 -12.61
C VAL A 251 -25.58 8.71 -13.81
N ALA A 252 -24.95 8.11 -14.83
CA ALA A 252 -25.64 7.54 -15.98
C ALA A 252 -26.59 6.41 -15.59
N ALA A 253 -26.20 5.54 -14.65
CA ALA A 253 -27.08 4.50 -14.13
C ALA A 253 -28.33 5.10 -13.46
N VAL A 254 -28.14 6.15 -12.65
CA VAL A 254 -29.25 6.89 -12.02
C VAL A 254 -30.16 7.52 -13.07
N LEU A 255 -29.61 8.12 -14.12
CA LEU A 255 -30.40 8.72 -15.20
C LEU A 255 -31.15 7.67 -16.02
N ASN A 256 -30.53 6.54 -16.36
CA ASN A 256 -31.21 5.46 -17.07
C ASN A 256 -32.35 4.87 -16.23
N LEU A 257 -32.20 4.83 -14.91
CA LEU A 257 -33.26 4.38 -14.00
C LEU A 257 -34.39 5.42 -13.90
N LEU A 258 -34.05 6.69 -13.65
CA LEU A 258 -35.04 7.71 -13.32
C LEU A 258 -35.65 8.40 -14.55
N ALA A 259 -34.93 8.52 -15.65
CA ALA A 259 -35.40 9.15 -16.89
C ALA A 259 -35.64 8.13 -18.02
N GLY A 260 -35.37 6.84 -17.80
CA GLY A 260 -35.63 5.77 -18.76
C GLY A 260 -37.09 5.32 -18.85
N GLU A 261 -37.34 4.26 -19.62
CA GLU A 261 -38.66 3.64 -19.75
C GLU A 261 -38.94 2.76 -18.52
N GLY A 262 -40.09 2.98 -17.85
CA GLY A 262 -40.55 2.11 -16.75
C GLY A 262 -41.04 2.80 -15.49
N ILE A 263 -40.86 4.12 -15.34
CA ILE A 263 -41.45 4.89 -14.23
C ILE A 263 -42.71 5.60 -14.73
N HIS A 264 -43.88 5.15 -14.26
CA HIS A 264 -45.14 5.84 -14.53
C HIS A 264 -45.21 7.15 -13.74
N ARG A 265 -45.41 8.27 -14.44
CA ARG A 265 -45.55 9.62 -13.88
C ARG A 265 -46.87 10.23 -14.34
N ASP A 266 -47.68 10.73 -13.42
CA ASP A 266 -48.95 11.37 -13.76
C ASP A 266 -48.77 12.80 -14.32
N ASP A 267 -47.69 13.52 -13.94
CA ASP A 267 -47.51 14.97 -14.21
C ASP A 267 -46.25 15.37 -15.01
N ASP A 268 -45.48 14.41 -15.54
CA ASP A 268 -44.25 14.59 -16.35
C ASP A 268 -43.28 15.74 -15.94
N PRO A 269 -42.84 15.87 -14.67
CA PRO A 269 -41.81 16.82 -14.30
C PRO A 269 -40.42 16.32 -14.75
N ALA A 270 -39.62 17.23 -15.30
CA ALA A 270 -38.24 16.94 -15.72
C ALA A 270 -37.38 16.45 -14.55
N VAL A 271 -36.49 15.49 -14.82
CA VAL A 271 -35.48 15.03 -13.84
C VAL A 271 -34.46 16.13 -13.62
N GLU A 272 -34.28 16.56 -12.38
CA GLU A 272 -33.32 17.63 -12.04
C GLU A 272 -31.99 17.02 -11.57
N VAL A 273 -30.90 17.49 -12.13
CA VAL A 273 -29.53 17.08 -11.78
C VAL A 273 -28.75 18.31 -11.36
N GLU A 274 -28.36 18.37 -10.09
CA GLU A 274 -27.51 19.44 -9.56
C GLU A 274 -26.09 18.92 -9.34
N PHE A 275 -25.12 19.56 -9.98
CA PHE A 275 -23.70 19.30 -9.77
C PHE A 275 -23.09 20.25 -8.75
N ALA A 276 -22.30 19.72 -7.84
CA ALA A 276 -21.55 20.52 -6.89
C ALA A 276 -20.16 19.95 -6.66
N ARG A 277 -19.25 20.79 -6.16
CA ARG A 277 -17.90 20.38 -5.78
C ARG A 277 -17.38 21.15 -4.56
N ASP A 278 -17.21 20.42 -3.46
CA ASP A 278 -16.40 20.83 -2.29
C ASP A 278 -15.43 19.67 -1.97
N GLU A 279 -14.29 19.61 -2.67
CA GLU A 279 -13.28 18.52 -2.61
C GLU A 279 -13.73 17.12 -3.07
N VAL A 280 -15.04 16.94 -3.32
CA VAL A 280 -15.69 15.72 -3.81
C VAL A 280 -16.61 16.11 -4.96
N LEU A 281 -16.60 15.37 -6.08
CA LEU A 281 -17.60 15.49 -7.13
C LEU A 281 -18.96 15.03 -6.59
N ARG A 282 -19.99 15.87 -6.67
CA ARG A 282 -21.35 15.52 -6.26
C ARG A 282 -22.32 15.71 -7.40
N ALA A 283 -23.24 14.77 -7.56
CA ALA A 283 -24.44 14.90 -8.37
C ALA A 283 -25.65 14.54 -7.51
N ARG A 284 -26.62 15.46 -7.42
CA ARG A 284 -27.90 15.22 -6.75
C ARG A 284 -28.98 15.16 -7.82
N VAL A 285 -29.57 13.99 -7.98
CA VAL A 285 -30.64 13.74 -8.96
C VAL A 285 -31.97 13.70 -8.22
N ARG A 286 -32.92 14.53 -8.63
CA ARG A 286 -34.26 14.63 -8.05
C ARG A 286 -35.30 14.30 -9.10
N SER A 287 -36.25 13.45 -8.76
CA SER A 287 -37.36 13.09 -9.65
C SER A 287 -38.57 12.58 -8.89
N THR A 288 -39.77 12.76 -9.43
CA THR A 288 -40.96 12.03 -8.98
C THR A 288 -40.88 10.58 -9.44
N VAL A 289 -41.25 9.64 -8.57
CA VAL A 289 -41.07 8.19 -8.82
C VAL A 289 -42.29 7.34 -8.50
N GLY A 290 -43.46 7.95 -8.23
CA GLY A 290 -44.68 7.20 -7.92
C GLY A 290 -44.50 6.31 -6.69
N ASP A 291 -44.80 5.01 -6.84
CA ASP A 291 -44.76 4.00 -5.77
C ASP A 291 -43.35 3.43 -5.48
N LEU A 292 -42.31 3.84 -6.21
CA LEU A 292 -40.93 3.36 -6.00
C LEU A 292 -40.42 3.75 -4.62
N SER A 293 -40.02 2.75 -3.83
CA SER A 293 -39.43 2.98 -2.51
C SER A 293 -37.92 3.27 -2.60
N ALA A 294 -37.36 3.83 -1.52
CA ALA A 294 -35.90 3.98 -1.40
C ALA A 294 -35.18 2.61 -1.39
N GLY A 295 -35.86 1.53 -1.02
CA GLY A 295 -35.33 0.16 -1.07
C GLY A 295 -35.15 -0.33 -2.51
N ASP A 296 -36.13 -0.06 -3.37
CA ASP A 296 -36.11 -0.47 -4.78
C ASP A 296 -35.01 0.28 -5.55
N LEU A 297 -34.85 1.58 -5.29
CA LEU A 297 -33.76 2.37 -5.84
C LEU A 297 -32.39 1.82 -5.42
N ARG A 298 -32.22 1.45 -4.14
CA ARG A 298 -30.99 0.85 -3.64
C ARG A 298 -30.70 -0.51 -4.27
N ALA A 299 -31.72 -1.34 -4.46
CA ALA A 299 -31.57 -2.63 -5.11
C ALA A 299 -31.17 -2.49 -6.58
N ALA A 300 -31.83 -1.59 -7.31
CA ALA A 300 -31.54 -1.33 -8.73
C ALA A 300 -30.14 -0.74 -8.96
N LEU A 301 -29.66 0.11 -8.05
CA LEU A 301 -28.36 0.79 -8.15
C LEU A 301 -27.23 0.08 -7.37
N HIS A 302 -27.48 -1.12 -6.83
CA HIS A 302 -26.54 -1.81 -5.94
C HIS A 302 -25.17 -2.03 -6.61
N GLN A 303 -25.17 -2.50 -7.85
CA GLN A 303 -23.94 -2.77 -8.60
C GLN A 303 -23.15 -1.49 -8.91
N ASP A 304 -23.83 -0.39 -9.21
CA ASP A 304 -23.17 0.90 -9.45
C ASP A 304 -22.66 1.55 -8.15
N ALA A 305 -23.39 1.34 -7.04
CA ALA A 305 -22.97 1.75 -5.71
C ALA A 305 -21.71 1.02 -5.26
N GLU A 306 -21.61 -0.30 -5.49
CA GLU A 306 -20.37 -1.07 -5.23
C GLU A 306 -19.22 -0.56 -6.10
N ARG A 307 -19.46 -0.34 -7.39
CA ARG A 307 -18.42 0.13 -8.32
C ARG A 307 -17.88 1.51 -7.97
N ILE A 308 -18.74 2.44 -7.55
CA ILE A 308 -18.27 3.77 -7.15
C ILE A 308 -17.65 3.76 -5.75
N ALA A 309 -18.07 2.86 -4.86
CA ALA A 309 -17.47 2.68 -3.53
C ALA A 309 -16.00 2.27 -3.61
N VAL A 310 -15.62 1.42 -4.58
CA VAL A 310 -14.22 1.05 -4.86
C VAL A 310 -13.35 2.28 -5.16
N LEU A 311 -13.93 3.33 -5.76
CA LEU A 311 -13.22 4.57 -6.08
C LEU A 311 -13.27 5.61 -4.94
N GLY A 312 -13.80 5.25 -3.76
CA GLY A 312 -13.99 6.16 -2.64
C GLY A 312 -15.25 7.03 -2.75
N GLY A 313 -16.23 6.60 -3.56
CA GLY A 313 -17.51 7.26 -3.70
C GLY A 313 -18.65 6.60 -2.94
N ALA A 314 -19.85 7.14 -3.06
CA ALA A 314 -21.07 6.55 -2.51
C ALA A 314 -22.30 6.99 -3.31
N VAL A 315 -23.37 6.19 -3.22
CA VAL A 315 -24.70 6.50 -3.73
C VAL A 315 -25.68 6.42 -2.57
N GLU A 316 -26.39 7.52 -2.32
CA GLU A 316 -27.40 7.62 -1.26
C GLU A 316 -28.77 7.84 -1.89
N CYS A 317 -29.73 6.97 -1.58
CA CYS A 317 -31.09 7.04 -2.13
C CYS A 317 -32.08 7.34 -1.01
N THR A 318 -32.88 8.38 -1.20
CA THR A 318 -33.97 8.75 -0.30
C THR A 318 -35.24 8.98 -1.11
N VAL A 319 -36.39 8.63 -0.54
CA VAL A 319 -37.70 8.91 -1.13
C VAL A 319 -38.56 9.55 -0.06
N VAL A 320 -39.11 10.73 -0.36
CA VAL A 320 -40.00 11.49 0.54
C VAL A 320 -41.18 11.96 -0.29
N ASP A 321 -42.41 11.63 0.14
CA ASP A 321 -43.65 12.04 -0.51
C ASP A 321 -43.68 11.79 -2.04
N GLY A 322 -43.27 10.58 -2.47
CA GLY A 322 -43.22 10.19 -3.89
C GLY A 322 -42.11 10.85 -4.72
N THR A 323 -41.24 11.64 -4.08
CA THR A 323 -40.07 12.26 -4.71
C THR A 323 -38.79 11.53 -4.29
N ALA A 324 -38.09 10.96 -5.27
CA ALA A 324 -36.76 10.41 -5.09
C ALA A 324 -35.69 11.49 -5.15
N VAL A 325 -34.71 11.36 -4.26
CA VAL A 325 -33.46 12.08 -4.29
C VAL A 325 -32.32 11.07 -4.20
N VAL A 326 -31.54 10.97 -5.28
CA VAL A 326 -30.36 10.12 -5.38
C VAL A 326 -29.12 11.01 -5.42
N SER A 327 -28.24 10.87 -4.43
CA SER A 327 -27.00 11.63 -4.33
C SER A 327 -25.80 10.72 -4.62
N VAL A 328 -25.04 11.06 -5.66
CA VAL A 328 -23.79 10.40 -6.04
C VAL A 328 -22.63 11.29 -5.62
N ARG A 329 -21.66 10.74 -4.89
CA ARG A 329 -20.45 11.46 -4.46
C ARG A 329 -19.19 10.67 -4.78
N LEU A 330 -18.12 11.33 -5.24
CA LEU A 330 -16.84 10.71 -5.53
C LEU A 330 -15.67 11.68 -5.32
N ALA A 331 -14.66 11.29 -4.53
CA ALA A 331 -13.53 12.16 -4.19
C ALA A 331 -12.71 12.59 -5.43
N ASP A 332 -12.16 13.81 -5.42
CA ASP A 332 -11.45 14.38 -6.58
C ASP A 332 -10.02 13.82 -6.81
N ARG A 333 -9.57 13.01 -5.86
CA ARG A 333 -8.37 12.17 -5.85
C ARG A 333 -8.81 10.79 -5.39
N THR A 334 -8.13 9.74 -5.83
CA THR A 334 -8.25 8.42 -5.21
C THR A 334 -7.80 8.53 -3.76
N THR A 335 -8.74 8.85 -2.87
CA THR A 335 -8.58 8.75 -1.42
C THR A 335 -8.23 7.31 -1.13
N SER A 336 -7.08 7.07 -0.51
CA SER A 336 -6.78 5.74 0.00
C SER A 336 -7.89 5.32 0.97
N VAL A 337 -8.19 4.02 1.02
CA VAL A 337 -9.09 3.43 2.02
C VAL A 337 -8.71 3.88 3.44
N THR A 338 -7.42 4.11 3.70
CA THR A 338 -6.93 4.67 4.98
C THR A 338 -7.44 6.08 5.26
N THR A 339 -7.55 6.95 4.27
CA THR A 339 -8.04 8.33 4.46
C THR A 339 -9.55 8.39 4.65
N SER A 340 -10.32 7.59 3.89
CA SER A 340 -11.79 7.55 4.06
C SER A 340 -12.20 6.94 5.41
N HIS A 341 -11.51 5.89 5.86
CA HIS A 341 -11.75 5.30 7.18
C HIS A 341 -11.16 6.18 8.31
N GLY A 342 -10.13 6.97 8.01
CA GLY A 342 -9.49 7.87 8.94
C GLY A 342 -10.35 9.07 9.36
N GLU A 343 -11.28 9.52 8.52
CA GLU A 343 -12.23 10.60 8.85
C GLU A 343 -13.14 10.24 10.03
N SER A 344 -13.52 8.97 10.16
CA SER A 344 -14.34 8.47 11.27
C SER A 344 -13.53 8.06 12.50
N SER A 345 -12.19 8.03 12.42
CA SER A 345 -11.32 7.53 13.50
C SER A 345 -10.73 8.68 14.33
N ALA A 346 -11.17 8.80 15.59
CA ALA A 346 -10.67 9.81 16.52
C ALA A 346 -9.15 9.67 16.80
N LEU A 347 -8.64 8.45 16.87
CA LEU A 347 -7.20 8.19 16.99
C LEU A 347 -6.43 8.71 15.77
N PHE A 348 -6.90 8.39 14.56
CA PHE A 348 -6.25 8.84 13.32
C PHE A 348 -6.21 10.36 13.23
N GLN A 349 -7.32 11.05 13.58
CA GLN A 349 -7.36 12.52 13.60
C GLN A 349 -6.37 13.11 14.62
N ARG A 350 -6.35 12.59 15.86
CA ARG A 350 -5.39 13.03 16.89
C ARG A 350 -3.95 12.87 16.44
N VAL A 351 -3.61 11.76 15.77
CA VAL A 351 -2.26 11.52 15.25
C VAL A 351 -1.96 12.40 14.03
N SER A 352 -2.91 12.61 13.12
CA SER A 352 -2.76 13.52 11.99
C SER A 352 -2.45 14.94 12.45
N ASP A 353 -3.17 15.42 13.47
CA ASP A 353 -2.91 16.74 14.05
C ASP A 353 -1.57 16.80 14.80
N LEU A 354 -1.17 15.73 15.48
CA LEU A 354 0.16 15.63 16.08
C LEU A 354 1.27 15.71 15.01
N VAL A 355 1.10 15.04 13.88
CA VAL A 355 2.05 15.09 12.76
C VAL A 355 2.13 16.49 12.16
N LYS A 356 0.98 17.17 11.97
CA LYS A 356 0.95 18.57 11.53
C LYS A 356 1.65 19.50 12.52
N GLN A 357 1.46 19.30 13.82
CA GLN A 357 2.18 20.07 14.84
C GLN A 357 3.70 19.82 14.79
N GLY A 358 4.13 18.57 14.59
CA GLY A 358 5.54 18.21 14.41
C GLY A 358 6.15 18.85 13.16
N GLN A 359 5.41 18.84 12.05
CA GLN A 359 5.73 19.57 10.84
C GLN A 359 5.94 21.06 11.11
N HIS A 360 5.01 21.73 11.80
CA HIS A 360 5.11 23.16 12.12
C HIS A 360 6.25 23.51 13.09
N ALA A 361 6.56 22.62 14.03
CA ALA A 361 7.66 22.80 14.98
C ALA A 361 9.05 22.60 14.34
N ALA A 362 9.13 21.89 13.20
CA ALA A 362 10.38 21.64 12.50
C ALA A 362 10.70 22.77 11.52
N GLU A 363 11.88 23.39 11.69
CA GLU A 363 12.44 24.32 10.72
C GLU A 363 12.72 23.64 9.38
N ALA A 364 12.76 24.43 8.29
CA ALA A 364 13.05 23.93 6.95
C ALA A 364 14.40 23.21 6.91
N GLY A 365 14.39 21.92 6.54
CA GLY A 365 15.59 21.08 6.55
C GLY A 365 15.31 19.59 6.75
N PRO A 366 16.32 18.79 7.14
CA PRO A 366 16.19 17.34 7.25
C PRO A 366 15.14 16.88 8.27
N ALA A 367 14.95 17.63 9.36
CA ALA A 367 13.93 17.32 10.37
C ALA A 367 12.51 17.47 9.80
N ARG A 368 12.25 18.55 9.06
CA ARG A 368 10.98 18.78 8.37
C ARG A 368 10.69 17.69 7.34
N ALA A 369 11.69 17.31 6.53
CA ALA A 369 11.55 16.24 5.55
C ALA A 369 11.14 14.89 6.17
N ARG A 370 11.65 14.57 7.37
CA ARG A 370 11.24 13.35 8.10
C ARG A 370 9.79 13.43 8.58
N TRP A 371 9.33 14.58 9.07
CA TRP A 371 7.92 14.77 9.42
C TRP A 371 7.00 14.73 8.20
N ASP A 372 7.44 15.29 7.07
CA ASP A 372 6.70 15.20 5.80
C ASP A 372 6.62 13.74 5.30
N ALA A 373 7.67 12.94 5.50
CA ALA A 373 7.64 11.50 5.21
C ALA A 373 6.64 10.75 6.10
N ILE A 374 6.54 11.10 7.40
CA ILE A 374 5.53 10.54 8.30
C ILE A 374 4.12 10.92 7.81
N ALA A 375 3.89 12.19 7.46
CA ALA A 375 2.60 12.65 6.94
C ALA A 375 2.21 11.93 5.64
N ALA A 376 3.17 11.76 4.72
CA ALA A 376 2.97 11.04 3.47
C ALA A 376 2.64 9.56 3.74
N ARG A 377 3.39 8.89 4.64
CA ARG A 377 3.14 7.50 4.99
C ARG A 377 1.82 7.34 5.76
N LEU A 378 1.38 8.29 6.57
CA LEU A 378 0.13 8.22 7.34
C LEU A 378 -1.10 7.97 6.45
N VAL A 379 -1.14 8.56 5.25
CA VAL A 379 -2.28 8.45 4.33
C VAL A 379 -2.17 7.28 3.33
N THR A 380 -1.06 6.54 3.36
CA THR A 380 -0.86 5.39 2.46
C THR A 380 -1.53 4.12 2.99
N PRO A 381 -1.99 3.25 2.07
CA PRO A 381 -2.64 2.00 2.43
C PRO A 381 -1.74 1.08 3.27
N PRO A 382 -2.33 0.16 4.06
CA PRO A 382 -1.60 -0.93 4.68
C PRO A 382 -0.84 -1.74 3.63
N ARG A 383 0.34 -2.22 4.01
CA ARG A 383 1.23 -2.99 3.14
C ARG A 383 1.32 -4.42 3.66
N LEU A 384 0.99 -5.38 2.81
CA LEU A 384 1.00 -6.81 3.12
C LEU A 384 2.12 -7.49 2.34
N ALA A 385 3.11 -8.05 3.04
CA ALA A 385 4.11 -8.89 2.42
C ALA A 385 3.59 -10.32 2.25
N VAL A 386 3.86 -10.94 1.10
CA VAL A 386 3.69 -12.38 0.88
C VAL A 386 5.08 -12.99 0.74
N VAL A 387 5.44 -13.88 1.67
CA VAL A 387 6.73 -14.58 1.68
C VAL A 387 6.54 -16.01 1.15
N ALA A 388 7.19 -16.34 0.04
CA ALA A 388 7.12 -17.66 -0.59
C ALA A 388 8.39 -18.03 -1.37
N ASP A 389 8.66 -19.31 -1.60
CA ASP A 389 9.93 -19.79 -2.21
C ASP A 389 10.07 -19.50 -3.71
N ALA A 390 8.99 -19.57 -4.51
CA ALA A 390 9.08 -19.44 -5.97
C ALA A 390 7.87 -18.73 -6.59
N ASP A 391 6.66 -19.18 -6.29
CA ASP A 391 5.44 -18.58 -6.84
C ASP A 391 4.93 -17.47 -5.93
N GLY A 392 4.93 -16.25 -6.46
CA GLY A 392 4.29 -15.11 -5.81
C GLY A 392 2.77 -15.24 -5.76
N PRO A 393 2.08 -14.31 -5.08
CA PRO A 393 0.63 -14.25 -5.12
C PRO A 393 0.15 -14.12 -6.57
N GLY A 394 -0.93 -14.83 -6.92
CA GLY A 394 -1.49 -14.78 -8.27
C GLY A 394 -1.99 -13.36 -8.60
N PRO A 395 -2.02 -12.95 -9.88
CA PRO A 395 -2.46 -11.60 -10.26
C PRO A 395 -3.87 -11.27 -9.75
N ALA A 396 -4.80 -12.24 -9.78
CA ALA A 396 -6.14 -12.06 -9.23
C ALA A 396 -6.15 -11.81 -7.70
N GLU A 397 -5.26 -12.47 -6.93
CA GLU A 397 -5.17 -12.26 -5.48
C GLU A 397 -4.62 -10.86 -5.16
N VAL A 398 -3.62 -10.42 -5.93
CA VAL A 398 -3.03 -9.08 -5.81
C VAL A 398 -4.06 -8.01 -6.19
N ASP A 399 -4.82 -8.23 -7.27
CA ASP A 399 -5.87 -7.32 -7.72
C ASP A 399 -6.99 -7.23 -6.68
N SER A 400 -7.44 -8.35 -6.10
CA SER A 400 -8.45 -8.37 -5.02
C SER A 400 -8.01 -7.59 -3.78
N ALA A 401 -6.79 -7.80 -3.29
CA ALA A 401 -6.28 -7.02 -2.15
C ALA A 401 -6.08 -5.53 -2.49
N SER A 402 -5.67 -5.22 -3.71
CA SER A 402 -5.51 -3.84 -4.17
C SER A 402 -6.86 -3.13 -4.25
N LEU A 403 -7.92 -3.83 -4.70
CA LEU A 403 -9.30 -3.33 -4.70
C LEU A 403 -9.83 -3.08 -3.28
N LEU A 404 -9.40 -3.87 -2.30
CA LEU A 404 -9.70 -3.63 -0.88
C LEU A 404 -8.90 -2.46 -0.29
N GLY A 405 -7.88 -1.94 -0.98
CA GLY A 405 -7.04 -0.85 -0.50
C GLY A 405 -5.82 -1.29 0.29
N VAL A 406 -5.27 -2.48 -0.01
CA VAL A 406 -4.01 -2.99 0.56
C VAL A 406 -2.95 -3.08 -0.52
N THR A 407 -1.73 -2.63 -0.23
CA THR A 407 -0.59 -2.81 -1.15
C THR A 407 0.09 -4.15 -0.89
N VAL A 408 0.05 -5.06 -1.86
CA VAL A 408 0.73 -6.36 -1.76
C VAL A 408 2.19 -6.25 -2.22
N VAL A 409 3.10 -6.78 -1.43
CA VAL A 409 4.54 -6.83 -1.73
C VAL A 409 5.00 -8.29 -1.72
N PHE A 410 5.71 -8.72 -2.76
CA PHE A 410 6.23 -10.08 -2.82
C PHE A 410 7.67 -10.17 -2.30
N ALA A 411 7.91 -11.11 -1.39
CA ALA A 411 9.23 -11.47 -0.87
C ALA A 411 9.53 -12.94 -1.21
N GLY A 412 10.33 -13.14 -2.26
CA GLY A 412 10.78 -14.47 -2.67
C GLY A 412 11.92 -14.97 -1.77
N GLY A 413 11.85 -16.23 -1.35
CA GLY A 413 12.90 -16.91 -0.58
C GLY A 413 12.49 -17.35 0.83
N PRO A 414 13.46 -17.79 1.65
CA PRO A 414 13.17 -18.30 2.99
C PRO A 414 12.67 -17.18 3.91
N ALA A 415 11.71 -17.51 4.77
CA ALA A 415 11.25 -16.61 5.83
C ALA A 415 12.25 -16.61 7.01
N ASP A 416 13.38 -15.92 6.83
CA ASP A 416 14.51 -15.84 7.76
C ASP A 416 14.76 -14.41 8.32
N LEU A 417 15.65 -14.28 9.30
CA LEU A 417 15.90 -13.00 9.97
C LEU A 417 16.25 -11.86 9.00
N ALA A 418 16.96 -12.13 7.90
CA ALA A 418 17.33 -11.09 6.94
C ALA A 418 16.10 -10.52 6.22
N VAL A 419 15.17 -11.39 5.79
CA VAL A 419 13.90 -10.95 5.21
C VAL A 419 13.06 -10.19 6.23
N ALA A 420 13.03 -10.62 7.50
CA ALA A 420 12.31 -9.90 8.55
C ALA A 420 12.87 -8.48 8.77
N GLU A 421 14.18 -8.32 8.88
CA GLU A 421 14.82 -7.00 9.04
C GLU A 421 14.56 -6.09 7.84
N GLU A 422 14.59 -6.64 6.63
CA GLU A 422 14.27 -5.91 5.40
C GLU A 422 12.82 -5.41 5.38
N LEU A 423 11.86 -6.27 5.76
CA LEU A 423 10.43 -5.94 5.79
C LEU A 423 10.06 -4.96 6.92
N LEU A 424 10.93 -4.76 7.91
CA LEU A 424 10.77 -3.79 8.99
C LEU A 424 11.42 -2.43 8.68
N ALA A 425 12.35 -2.38 7.73
CA ALA A 425 13.07 -1.17 7.36
C ALA A 425 12.24 -0.29 6.40
N ASP A 426 11.95 0.95 6.81
CA ASP A 426 11.26 1.94 5.97
C ASP A 426 12.04 2.21 4.66
N ASP A 427 13.37 2.22 4.74
CA ASP A 427 14.33 2.41 3.65
C ASP A 427 14.76 1.10 2.96
N GLY A 428 14.18 -0.04 3.37
CA GLY A 428 14.39 -1.32 2.72
C GLY A 428 13.89 -1.32 1.26
N PRO A 429 14.38 -2.23 0.40
CA PRO A 429 13.99 -2.31 -1.01
C PRO A 429 12.50 -2.60 -1.19
N ARG A 430 11.89 -3.24 -0.20
CA ARG A 430 10.44 -3.47 -0.10
C ARG A 430 9.75 -2.45 0.79
N GLY A 431 10.48 -1.63 1.55
CA GLY A 431 9.96 -0.72 2.58
C GLY A 431 9.21 -1.45 3.70
N SER A 432 8.92 -0.74 4.78
CA SER A 432 8.21 -1.32 5.94
C SER A 432 6.82 -1.86 5.57
N VAL A 433 6.46 -2.98 6.17
CA VAL A 433 5.16 -3.63 5.99
C VAL A 433 4.36 -3.67 7.28
N ASP A 434 3.04 -3.72 7.14
CA ASP A 434 2.11 -3.72 8.25
C ASP A 434 1.65 -5.16 8.60
N ALA A 435 1.75 -6.09 7.64
CA ALA A 435 1.51 -7.51 7.85
C ALA A 435 2.34 -8.42 6.92
N VAL A 436 2.45 -9.69 7.30
CA VAL A 436 3.15 -10.73 6.57
C VAL A 436 2.28 -11.99 6.49
N LEU A 437 2.08 -12.48 5.27
CA LEU A 437 1.57 -13.81 4.97
C LEU A 437 2.73 -14.73 4.57
N CYS A 438 3.06 -15.68 5.44
CA CYS A 438 4.07 -16.71 5.16
C CYS A 438 3.41 -17.94 4.52
N ARG A 439 3.81 -18.27 3.29
CA ARG A 439 3.47 -19.54 2.63
C ARG A 439 4.56 -20.61 2.82
N VAL A 440 5.70 -20.19 3.33
CA VAL A 440 6.84 -21.04 3.74
C VAL A 440 6.96 -21.02 5.25
N ALA A 441 7.48 -22.09 5.85
CA ALA A 441 7.64 -22.19 7.29
C ALA A 441 8.66 -21.13 7.80
N PRO A 442 8.25 -20.16 8.64
CA PRO A 442 9.16 -19.12 9.12
C PRO A 442 10.09 -19.63 10.21
N THR A 443 11.32 -19.10 10.25
CA THR A 443 12.26 -19.42 11.34
C THR A 443 11.83 -18.78 12.66
N PRO A 444 12.26 -19.30 13.82
CA PRO A 444 12.00 -18.68 15.12
C PRO A 444 12.51 -17.23 15.20
N GLU A 445 13.64 -16.92 14.56
CA GLU A 445 14.23 -15.59 14.50
C GLU A 445 13.35 -14.64 13.66
N PHE A 446 12.81 -15.10 12.53
CA PHE A 446 11.87 -14.35 11.71
C PHE A 446 10.63 -13.94 12.53
N ARG A 447 10.01 -14.92 13.20
CA ARG A 447 8.84 -14.67 14.08
C ARG A 447 9.18 -13.67 15.19
N ALA A 448 10.33 -13.86 15.84
CA ALA A 448 10.76 -13.00 16.93
C ALA A 448 11.02 -11.55 16.49
N ALA A 449 11.63 -11.34 15.31
CA ALA A 449 11.92 -10.02 14.77
C ALA A 449 10.64 -9.24 14.47
N LEU A 450 9.71 -9.82 13.71
CA LEU A 450 8.44 -9.16 13.36
C LEU A 450 7.60 -8.80 14.59
N ARG A 451 7.58 -9.68 15.60
CA ARG A 451 6.79 -9.47 16.82
C ARG A 451 7.38 -8.45 17.79
N ARG A 452 8.71 -8.32 17.83
CA ARG A 452 9.38 -7.31 18.67
C ARG A 452 9.39 -5.94 18.01
N SER A 453 8.97 -5.84 16.75
CA SER A 453 8.86 -4.56 16.06
C SER A 453 7.94 -3.61 16.84
N PRO A 454 8.34 -2.34 17.06
CA PRO A 454 7.48 -1.35 17.69
C PRO A 454 6.22 -1.03 16.87
N GLN A 455 6.31 -1.18 15.54
CA GLN A 455 5.17 -1.02 14.63
C GLN A 455 4.19 -2.20 14.71
N ARG A 456 4.65 -3.33 15.28
CA ARG A 456 4.00 -4.63 15.43
C ARG A 456 3.32 -5.12 14.15
N VAL A 457 3.99 -6.06 13.50
CA VAL A 457 3.57 -6.59 12.20
C VAL A 457 2.75 -7.85 12.41
N GLU A 458 1.52 -7.86 11.89
CA GLU A 458 0.67 -9.06 11.93
C GLU A 458 1.32 -10.17 11.11
N LEU A 459 1.55 -11.34 11.72
CA LEU A 459 2.13 -12.50 11.06
C LEU A 459 1.09 -13.61 10.97
N SER A 460 0.81 -14.07 9.76
CA SER A 460 -0.09 -15.21 9.52
C SER A 460 0.59 -16.29 8.67
N GLU A 461 0.37 -17.55 9.06
CA GLU A 461 0.86 -18.76 8.36
C GLU A 461 -0.28 -19.57 7.73
N THR A 462 -1.53 -19.39 8.18
CA THR A 462 -2.66 -20.29 7.86
C THR A 462 -3.85 -19.60 7.19
N THR A 463 -3.88 -18.26 7.16
CA THR A 463 -4.99 -17.50 6.57
C THR A 463 -4.83 -17.29 5.07
N CYS A 464 -5.92 -16.94 4.38
CA CYS A 464 -5.85 -16.51 2.97
C CYS A 464 -5.61 -15.01 2.85
N LEU A 465 -5.04 -14.60 1.71
CA LEU A 465 -4.67 -13.21 1.44
C LEU A 465 -5.86 -12.24 1.53
N ASP A 466 -7.03 -12.62 1.03
CA ASP A 466 -8.26 -11.80 1.08
C ASP A 466 -8.72 -11.53 2.53
N ARG A 467 -8.73 -12.57 3.37
CA ARG A 467 -9.15 -12.42 4.79
C ARG A 467 -8.20 -11.52 5.56
N LEU A 468 -6.90 -11.66 5.33
CA LEU A 468 -5.90 -10.78 5.93
C LEU A 468 -6.04 -9.33 5.41
N ALA A 469 -6.23 -9.16 4.10
CA ALA A 469 -6.45 -7.85 3.51
C ALA A 469 -7.67 -7.13 4.09
N ARG A 470 -8.81 -7.83 4.26
CA ARG A 470 -10.01 -7.26 4.91
C ARG A 470 -9.73 -6.81 6.34
N ARG A 471 -8.98 -7.59 7.12
CA ARG A 471 -8.60 -7.20 8.49
C ARG A 471 -7.71 -5.97 8.52
N LEU A 472 -6.74 -5.88 7.61
CA LEU A 472 -5.88 -4.70 7.50
C LEU A 472 -6.67 -3.45 7.14
N VAL A 473 -7.71 -3.59 6.32
CA VAL A 473 -8.61 -2.48 5.96
C VAL A 473 -9.45 -2.07 7.17
N THR A 474 -10.04 -3.03 7.88
CA THR A 474 -10.78 -2.81 9.13
C THR A 474 -9.96 -1.98 10.13
N TRP A 475 -8.67 -2.28 10.25
CA TRP A 475 -7.76 -1.63 11.19
C TRP A 475 -6.87 -0.54 10.56
N ALA A 476 -7.11 -0.16 9.30
CA ALA A 476 -6.20 0.70 8.54
C ALA A 476 -5.91 2.05 9.23
N PRO A 477 -6.89 2.76 9.82
CA PRO A 477 -6.62 4.02 10.53
C PRO A 477 -5.74 3.81 11.77
N VAL A 478 -5.94 2.71 12.49
CA VAL A 478 -5.19 2.39 13.72
C VAL A 478 -3.76 1.95 13.39
N ILE A 479 -3.59 1.11 12.36
CA ILE A 479 -2.28 0.71 11.82
C ILE A 479 -1.50 1.96 11.39
N ALA A 480 -2.14 2.84 10.61
CA ALA A 480 -1.52 4.08 10.15
C ALA A 480 -1.14 5.01 11.31
N ALA A 481 -2.03 5.18 12.30
CA ALA A 481 -1.77 5.97 13.49
C ALA A 481 -0.61 5.41 14.33
N ARG A 482 -0.57 4.09 14.56
CA ARG A 482 0.52 3.43 15.29
C ARG A 482 1.85 3.61 14.59
N ARG A 483 1.92 3.35 13.29
CA ARG A 483 3.12 3.55 12.47
C ARG A 483 3.62 4.98 12.59
N ALA A 484 2.74 5.97 12.46
CA ALA A 484 3.10 7.37 12.60
C ALA A 484 3.59 7.73 14.01
N LEU A 485 2.97 7.20 15.07
CA LEU A 485 3.44 7.40 16.45
C LEU A 485 4.83 6.81 16.69
N VAL A 486 5.09 5.61 16.16
CA VAL A 486 6.41 4.97 16.25
C VAL A 486 7.47 5.81 15.53
N SER A 487 7.21 6.22 14.29
CA SER A 487 8.14 7.05 13.53
C SER A 487 8.32 8.44 14.16
N ALA A 488 7.24 9.04 14.69
CA ALA A 488 7.29 10.32 15.40
C ALA A 488 8.16 10.23 16.66
N ARG A 489 8.05 9.13 17.43
CA ARG A 489 8.87 8.89 18.63
C ARG A 489 10.37 8.92 18.32
N ALA A 490 10.79 8.42 17.15
CA ALA A 490 12.19 8.47 16.72
C ALA A 490 12.70 9.90 16.44
N LEU A 491 11.80 10.85 16.19
CA LEU A 491 12.15 12.26 15.94
C LEU A 491 12.15 13.12 17.22
N LEU A 492 11.50 12.65 18.29
CA LEU A 492 11.40 13.38 19.57
C LEU A 492 12.74 13.79 20.19
N PRO A 493 13.84 12.98 20.13
CA PRO A 493 15.13 13.38 20.68
C PRO A 493 15.68 14.70 20.10
N GLY A 494 15.28 15.07 18.87
CA GLY A 494 15.68 16.32 18.23
C GLY A 494 14.93 17.57 18.71
N LEU A 495 13.89 17.42 19.53
CA LEU A 495 13.11 18.53 20.09
C LEU A 495 13.61 18.93 21.49
N PRO A 496 13.38 20.18 21.96
CA PRO A 496 13.64 20.57 23.35
C PRO A 496 12.96 19.63 24.36
N VAL A 497 13.55 19.47 25.55
CA VAL A 497 13.03 18.55 26.59
C VAL A 497 11.61 18.91 27.02
N ASP A 498 11.30 20.21 27.11
CA ASP A 498 9.99 20.73 27.52
C ASP A 498 9.00 20.87 26.35
N HIS A 499 9.35 20.36 25.16
CA HIS A 499 8.48 20.50 23.99
C HIS A 499 7.19 19.66 24.17
N PRO A 500 5.99 20.25 23.99
CA PRO A 500 4.72 19.57 24.29
C PRO A 500 4.50 18.29 23.47
N LEU A 501 5.08 18.20 22.26
CA LEU A 501 5.01 17.00 21.43
C LEU A 501 5.63 15.75 22.05
N ARG A 502 6.66 15.89 22.92
CA ARG A 502 7.28 14.74 23.60
C ARG A 502 6.26 13.99 24.45
N TRP A 503 5.45 14.73 25.22
CA TRP A 503 4.38 14.18 26.04
C TRP A 503 3.15 13.79 25.22
N ALA A 504 2.86 14.50 24.13
CA ALA A 504 1.69 14.22 23.31
C ALA A 504 1.76 12.83 22.64
N VAL A 505 2.92 12.42 22.13
CA VAL A 505 3.12 11.08 21.52
C VAL A 505 2.86 9.98 22.55
N ASP A 506 3.50 10.09 23.72
CA ASP A 506 3.41 9.07 24.77
C ASP A 506 1.99 8.98 25.34
N ARG A 507 1.33 10.14 25.54
CA ARG A 507 -0.05 10.21 25.99
C ARG A 507 -1.02 9.58 24.99
N ILE A 508 -0.94 9.94 23.71
CA ILE A 508 -1.82 9.37 22.68
C ILE A 508 -1.61 7.87 22.59
N ALA A 509 -0.37 7.39 22.60
CA ALA A 509 -0.08 5.96 22.56
C ALA A 509 -0.63 5.21 23.78
N ALA A 510 -0.56 5.80 24.99
CA ALA A 510 -1.04 5.18 26.22
C ALA A 510 -2.58 5.21 26.38
N GLU A 511 -3.25 6.23 25.85
CA GLU A 511 -4.70 6.40 25.96
C GLU A 511 -5.49 5.73 24.82
N ALA A 512 -4.81 5.28 23.76
CA ALA A 512 -5.43 4.67 22.59
C ALA A 512 -5.89 3.23 22.88
N HIS A 513 -7.17 3.07 23.20
CA HIS A 513 -7.79 1.76 23.42
C HIS A 513 -7.77 0.92 22.13
N GLU A 514 -7.93 1.55 20.97
CA GLU A 514 -7.93 0.90 19.67
C GLU A 514 -6.59 0.21 19.35
N ILE A 515 -5.46 0.77 19.82
CA ILE A 515 -4.15 0.11 19.70
C ILE A 515 -4.10 -1.14 20.59
N THR A 516 -4.69 -1.07 21.79
CA THR A 516 -4.78 -2.20 22.72
C THR A 516 -5.65 -3.32 22.14
N GLU A 517 -6.75 -2.97 21.47
CA GLU A 517 -7.61 -3.94 20.79
C GLU A 517 -6.87 -4.67 19.66
N LEU A 518 -6.20 -3.94 18.79
CA LEU A 518 -5.39 -4.52 17.70
C LEU A 518 -4.28 -5.42 18.27
N ASP A 519 -3.61 -4.96 19.34
CA ASP A 519 -2.55 -5.71 20.00
C ASP A 519 -3.03 -7.04 20.59
N LEU A 520 -4.24 -7.05 21.15
CA LEU A 520 -4.84 -8.25 21.71
C LEU A 520 -5.40 -9.17 20.61
N LEU A 521 -5.93 -8.61 19.53
CA LEU A 521 -6.40 -9.37 18.37
C LEU A 521 -5.25 -10.18 17.76
N ASP A 522 -4.11 -9.54 17.49
CA ASP A 522 -2.90 -10.20 16.97
C ASP A 522 -2.42 -11.31 17.91
N GLU A 523 -2.45 -11.05 19.23
CA GLU A 523 -2.07 -12.03 20.25
C GLU A 523 -2.96 -13.29 20.17
N LEU A 524 -4.28 -13.11 20.12
CA LEU A 524 -5.25 -14.22 20.05
C LEU A 524 -5.11 -15.02 18.76
N LEU A 525 -4.93 -14.33 17.63
CA LEU A 525 -4.84 -14.96 16.31
C LEU A 525 -3.51 -15.70 16.09
N SER A 526 -2.44 -15.24 16.73
CA SER A 526 -1.14 -15.94 16.67
C SER A 526 -1.17 -17.33 17.32
N GLY A 527 -2.12 -17.57 18.24
CA GLY A 527 -2.34 -18.86 18.90
C GLY A 527 -1.25 -19.30 19.89
N GLU A 528 -0.22 -18.50 20.13
CA GLU A 528 0.90 -18.88 20.99
C GLU A 528 0.62 -18.70 22.48
N THR A 529 -0.08 -17.62 22.78
CA THR A 529 -0.59 -17.29 24.11
C THR A 529 -1.89 -18.03 24.28
N ARG A 530 -1.88 -19.02 25.18
CA ARG A 530 -3.07 -19.83 25.52
C ARG A 530 -4.06 -19.06 26.42
N VAL A 531 -4.28 -17.80 26.10
CA VAL A 531 -5.19 -16.87 26.76
C VAL A 531 -6.62 -17.18 26.34
N LEU A 532 -7.55 -17.08 27.28
CA LEU A 532 -8.99 -17.30 27.04
C LEU A 532 -9.31 -18.60 26.29
N ARG A 533 -8.66 -19.71 26.66
CA ARG A 533 -8.90 -21.02 26.00
C ARG A 533 -10.39 -21.34 25.97
N GLY A 534 -10.88 -21.71 24.78
CA GLY A 534 -12.28 -22.09 24.54
C GLY A 534 -13.21 -20.92 24.25
N VAL A 535 -12.79 -19.66 24.46
CA VAL A 535 -13.57 -18.45 24.12
C VAL A 535 -12.75 -17.43 23.31
N ALA A 536 -11.58 -17.83 22.81
CA ALA A 536 -10.67 -16.96 22.06
C ALA A 536 -11.29 -16.47 20.74
N GLU A 537 -12.09 -17.29 20.06
CA GLU A 537 -12.79 -16.88 18.82
C GLU A 537 -13.84 -15.79 19.09
N ASP A 538 -14.61 -15.92 20.18
CA ASP A 538 -15.56 -14.90 20.60
C ASP A 538 -14.88 -13.60 21.00
N ALA A 539 -13.69 -13.68 21.61
CA ALA A 539 -12.87 -12.52 21.93
C ALA A 539 -12.31 -11.87 20.66
N ALA A 540 -11.75 -12.65 19.73
CA ALA A 540 -11.21 -12.15 18.48
C ALA A 540 -12.30 -11.49 17.61
N ARG A 541 -13.50 -12.08 17.55
CA ARG A 541 -14.65 -11.48 16.86
C ARG A 541 -15.05 -10.14 17.49
N LEU A 542 -15.15 -10.07 18.82
CA LEU A 542 -15.41 -8.81 19.52
C LEU A 542 -14.32 -7.77 19.29
N LEU A 543 -13.06 -8.17 19.09
CA LEU A 543 -11.95 -7.31 18.70
C LEU A 543 -11.89 -7.05 17.20
N GLY A 544 -12.93 -7.36 16.42
CA GLY A 544 -13.01 -6.99 15.01
C GLY A 544 -12.23 -7.89 14.06
N ALA A 545 -12.03 -9.18 14.39
CA ALA A 545 -11.45 -10.16 13.47
C ALA A 545 -12.19 -10.28 12.12
N GLU A 546 -13.50 -9.99 12.12
CA GLU A 546 -14.42 -10.15 10.99
C GLU A 546 -14.98 -8.83 10.45
N GLY A 547 -14.78 -7.71 11.15
CA GLY A 547 -15.28 -6.39 10.76
C GLY A 547 -15.18 -5.37 11.91
N ALA A 548 -15.20 -4.07 11.58
CA ALA A 548 -15.11 -2.98 12.57
C ALA A 548 -16.47 -2.59 13.13
N ASP A 549 -17.55 -2.82 12.38
CA ASP A 549 -18.87 -2.35 12.78
C ASP A 549 -19.42 -3.14 13.98
N PRO A 550 -20.28 -2.53 14.81
CA PRO A 550 -20.83 -3.19 16.00
C PRO A 550 -21.53 -4.53 15.72
N ARG A 551 -22.18 -4.72 14.56
CA ARG A 551 -22.92 -5.95 14.25
C ARG A 551 -21.96 -7.10 13.98
N SER A 552 -20.95 -6.88 13.14
CA SER A 552 -19.88 -7.86 12.90
C SER A 552 -19.14 -8.22 14.19
N ARG A 553 -18.79 -7.23 15.01
CA ARG A 553 -18.08 -7.45 16.29
C ARG A 553 -18.91 -8.26 17.30
N LEU A 554 -20.23 -8.10 17.28
CA LEU A 554 -21.14 -8.83 18.18
C LEU A 554 -21.64 -10.15 17.60
N GLY A 555 -21.33 -10.47 16.33
CA GLY A 555 -21.84 -11.63 15.63
C GLY A 555 -23.35 -11.56 15.36
N LEU A 556 -23.83 -10.37 14.97
CA LEU A 556 -25.23 -10.08 14.66
C LEU A 556 -25.41 -9.96 13.15
N GLU A 557 -26.64 -10.22 12.68
CA GLU A 557 -27.01 -10.00 11.28
C GLU A 557 -26.96 -8.50 10.91
N PRO A 558 -26.65 -8.14 9.65
CA PRO A 558 -26.54 -6.75 9.20
C PRO A 558 -27.81 -5.90 9.41
N GLU A 559 -28.99 -6.52 9.38
CA GLU A 559 -30.29 -5.85 9.48
C GLU A 559 -30.74 -5.57 10.92
N VAL A 560 -29.99 -6.06 11.91
CA VAL A 560 -30.32 -5.89 13.34
C VAL A 560 -30.33 -4.40 13.70
N ASN A 561 -31.36 -3.93 14.41
CA ASN A 561 -31.48 -2.50 14.75
C ASN A 561 -30.54 -2.09 15.90
N ASP A 562 -30.33 -0.78 16.07
CA ASP A 562 -29.34 -0.25 17.01
C ASP A 562 -29.67 -0.54 18.49
N GLU A 563 -30.95 -0.70 18.85
CA GLU A 563 -31.35 -1.08 20.21
C GLU A 563 -30.97 -2.55 20.49
N GLN A 564 -31.17 -3.43 19.52
CA GLN A 564 -30.72 -4.82 19.63
C GLN A 564 -29.18 -4.91 19.69
N VAL A 565 -28.46 -4.06 18.93
CA VAL A 565 -27.00 -3.92 19.05
C VAL A 565 -26.59 -3.48 20.46
N ARG A 566 -27.26 -2.48 21.03
CA ARG A 566 -27.02 -2.02 22.42
C ARG A 566 -27.22 -3.14 23.43
N VAL A 567 -28.33 -3.88 23.34
CA VAL A 567 -28.61 -5.01 24.25
C VAL A 567 -27.54 -6.09 24.11
N ALA A 568 -27.12 -6.41 22.89
CA ALA A 568 -26.06 -7.38 22.65
C ALA A 568 -24.69 -6.93 23.19
N ALA A 569 -24.32 -5.67 23.02
CA ALA A 569 -23.10 -5.09 23.59
C ALA A 569 -23.10 -5.12 25.12
N GLN A 570 -24.22 -4.77 25.76
CA GLN A 570 -24.36 -4.90 27.23
C GLN A 570 -24.22 -6.35 27.70
N ARG A 571 -24.83 -7.30 26.99
CA ARG A 571 -24.70 -8.73 27.28
C ARG A 571 -23.25 -9.21 27.14
N ALA A 572 -22.55 -8.77 26.10
CA ALA A 572 -21.13 -9.06 25.89
C ALA A 572 -20.27 -8.52 27.04
N ALA A 573 -20.47 -7.26 27.45
CA ALA A 573 -19.77 -6.67 28.59
C ALA A 573 -20.02 -7.47 29.89
N CYS A 574 -21.27 -7.80 30.19
CA CYS A 574 -21.61 -8.62 31.36
C CYS A 574 -20.97 -10.02 31.30
N ARG A 575 -20.95 -10.65 30.13
CA ARG A 575 -20.31 -11.96 29.92
C ARG A 575 -18.81 -11.92 30.25
N TRP A 576 -18.10 -10.92 29.75
CA TRP A 576 -16.66 -10.79 29.99
C TRP A 576 -16.33 -10.39 31.43
N ARG A 577 -17.13 -9.52 32.08
CA ARG A 577 -17.00 -9.25 33.52
C ARG A 577 -17.18 -10.53 34.35
N ALA A 578 -18.19 -11.34 34.03
CA ALA A 578 -18.41 -12.61 34.70
C ALA A 578 -17.27 -13.61 34.46
N HIS A 579 -16.62 -13.56 33.29
CA HIS A 579 -15.46 -14.40 32.97
C HIS A 579 -14.22 -13.98 33.77
N ALA A 580 -14.00 -12.67 33.95
CA ALA A 580 -12.86 -12.12 34.69
C ALA A 580 -12.81 -12.56 36.16
N VAL A 581 -13.97 -12.72 36.79
CA VAL A 581 -14.10 -13.02 38.24
C VAL A 581 -14.17 -14.53 38.54
N ARG A 582 -14.10 -15.42 37.53
CA ARG A 582 -14.14 -16.86 37.80
C ARG A 582 -12.90 -17.31 38.59
N PRO A 583 -13.04 -18.21 39.57
CA PRO A 583 -11.90 -18.70 40.36
C PRO A 583 -10.77 -19.34 39.53
N THR A 584 -11.09 -19.84 38.34
CA THR A 584 -10.15 -20.51 37.43
C THR A 584 -9.47 -19.56 36.44
N THR A 585 -9.88 -18.28 36.40
CA THR A 585 -9.35 -17.29 35.45
C THR A 585 -7.98 -16.81 35.93
N SER A 586 -6.97 -16.89 35.06
CA SER A 586 -5.63 -16.39 35.38
C SER A 586 -5.61 -14.86 35.43
N GLY A 587 -4.61 -14.27 36.11
CA GLY A 587 -4.47 -12.80 36.13
C GLY A 587 -4.33 -12.18 34.73
N ARG A 588 -3.70 -12.90 33.79
CA ARG A 588 -3.62 -12.48 32.38
C ARG A 588 -4.99 -12.53 31.70
N ASP A 589 -5.74 -13.61 31.88
CA ASP A 589 -7.09 -13.73 31.32
C ASP A 589 -8.04 -12.66 31.89
N ALA A 590 -7.89 -12.32 33.18
CA ALA A 590 -8.68 -11.27 33.82
C ALA A 590 -8.40 -9.88 33.19
N SER A 591 -7.13 -9.53 33.01
CA SER A 591 -6.74 -8.28 32.33
C SER A 591 -7.24 -8.22 30.88
N VAL A 592 -7.19 -9.34 30.16
CA VAL A 592 -7.76 -9.42 28.81
C VAL A 592 -9.28 -9.27 28.81
N CYS A 593 -9.97 -9.86 29.78
CA CYS A 593 -11.41 -9.64 29.95
C CYS A 593 -11.74 -8.17 30.20
N GLU A 594 -10.93 -7.44 30.97
CA GLU A 594 -11.14 -6.00 31.18
C GLU A 594 -11.05 -5.19 29.89
N VAL A 595 -10.10 -5.51 29.00
CA VAL A 595 -10.02 -4.91 27.66
C VAL A 595 -11.30 -5.20 26.86
N LEU A 596 -11.76 -6.46 26.84
CA LEU A 596 -12.97 -6.86 26.13
C LEU A 596 -14.25 -6.22 26.69
N VAL A 597 -14.30 -5.97 28.00
CA VAL A 597 -15.40 -5.23 28.64
C VAL A 597 -15.42 -3.79 28.14
N ARG A 598 -14.27 -3.11 28.16
CA ARG A 598 -14.14 -1.73 27.68
C ARG A 598 -14.46 -1.62 26.18
N THR A 599 -14.05 -2.59 25.39
CA THR A 599 -14.43 -2.72 23.97
C THR A 599 -15.94 -2.81 23.80
N ALA A 600 -16.61 -3.73 24.51
CA ALA A 600 -18.06 -3.88 24.41
C ALA A 600 -18.83 -2.63 24.91
N GLU A 601 -18.32 -1.95 25.92
CA GLU A 601 -18.86 -0.65 26.38
C GLU A 601 -18.63 0.48 25.39
N GLY A 602 -17.49 0.48 24.68
CA GLY A 602 -17.18 1.44 23.62
C GLY A 602 -18.22 1.43 22.49
N LEU A 603 -18.66 0.23 22.08
CA LEU A 603 -19.71 0.06 21.07
C LEU A 603 -21.05 0.71 21.48
N LEU A 604 -21.33 0.88 22.78
CA LEU A 604 -22.52 1.58 23.27
C LEU A 604 -22.43 3.10 23.11
N SER A 605 -21.22 3.64 23.01
CA SER A 605 -20.94 5.07 22.92
C SER A 605 -20.90 5.55 21.47
N GLU A 606 -20.48 4.70 20.53
CA GLU A 606 -20.52 4.97 19.09
C GLU A 606 -21.95 4.99 18.52
N GLY A 607 -22.88 4.23 19.11
CA GLY A 607 -24.32 4.28 18.79
C GLY A 607 -25.04 5.54 19.30
N ARG A 608 -24.31 6.52 19.83
CA ARG A 608 -24.81 7.80 20.36
C ARG A 608 -24.44 8.93 19.40
N ASN A 609 -24.95 8.89 18.16
CA ASN A 609 -24.98 10.09 17.32
C ASN A 609 -26.39 10.70 17.40
N PRO A 610 -26.54 12.00 17.73
CA PRO A 610 -27.83 12.71 17.66
C PRO A 610 -28.34 12.84 16.23
#